data_AF-A0A7V9UL49-F1
#
_entry.id   AF-A0A7V9UL49-F1
#
_cell.length_a   1.000
_cell.length_b   1.000
_cell.length_c   1.000
_cell.angle_alpha   90.00
_cell.angle_beta   90.00
_cell.angle_gamma   90.00
#
_symmetry.space_group_name_H-M   'P 1'
#
loop_
_entity.id
_entity.type
_entity.pdbx_description
1 polymer ?
#
loop_
_entity_poly.entity_id
_entity_poly.type
_entity_poly.pdbx_seq_one_letter_code
_entity_poly.pdbx_strand_id
1 'polypeptide(L)'
;MSKRSFVLLPICILCSTLLLACNKSDSPSAGGAPGATSSGNTPTSVSSGDKIGVPECDEYLAKLETCVLSKLLDSMKTNFKNGIEMSRKAWREMATDPANKAELVQICKSTKEQAREAYKSYGCDF
;
A
#
# COMPACT_ATOMS: atom_id res chain seq x y z
N MET A 1 -31.69 -30.23 -22.74
CA MET A 1 -30.93 -28.97 -23.00
C MET A 1 -30.66 -28.28 -21.65
N SER A 2 -29.55 -28.52 -20.95
CA SER A 2 -28.14 -28.24 -21.31
C SER A 2 -27.89 -26.79 -21.75
N LYS A 3 -28.10 -25.81 -20.85
CA LYS A 3 -27.68 -24.41 -21.08
C LYS A 3 -26.97 -23.74 -19.90
N ARG A 4 -26.91 -24.37 -18.72
CA ARG A 4 -26.17 -23.84 -17.55
C ARG A 4 -24.84 -24.53 -17.25
N SER A 5 -24.60 -25.72 -17.83
CA SER A 5 -23.32 -26.45 -17.71
C SER A 5 -22.25 -26.05 -18.72
N PHE A 6 -22.58 -25.22 -19.73
CA PHE A 6 -21.62 -24.90 -20.81
C PHE A 6 -20.72 -23.68 -20.53
N VAL A 7 -21.07 -22.83 -19.55
CA VAL A 7 -20.27 -21.63 -19.22
C VAL A 7 -19.37 -21.82 -17.99
N LEU A 8 -19.63 -22.85 -17.18
CA LEU A 8 -18.81 -23.18 -16.00
C LEU A 8 -17.57 -24.04 -16.32
N LEU A 9 -17.52 -24.68 -17.49
CA LEU A 9 -16.40 -25.55 -17.87
C LEU A 9 -15.12 -24.85 -18.39
N PRO A 10 -15.15 -23.72 -19.14
CA PRO A 10 -13.92 -23.12 -19.64
C PRO A 10 -13.21 -22.22 -18.59
N ILE A 11 -13.92 -21.69 -17.59
CA ILE A 11 -13.34 -20.78 -16.58
C ILE A 11 -12.47 -21.53 -15.56
N CYS A 12 -12.81 -22.78 -15.21
CA CYS A 12 -12.00 -23.59 -14.30
C CYS A 12 -10.73 -24.15 -14.96
N ILE A 13 -10.67 -24.27 -16.29
CA ILE A 13 -9.51 -24.84 -17.00
C ILE A 13 -8.40 -23.78 -17.19
N LEU A 14 -8.74 -22.48 -17.19
CA LEU A 14 -7.77 -21.38 -17.29
C LEU A 14 -7.02 -21.07 -15.99
N CYS A 15 -7.54 -21.43 -14.82
CA CYS A 15 -6.84 -21.22 -13.54
C CYS A 15 -5.76 -22.29 -13.25
N SER A 16 -5.82 -23.45 -13.90
CA SER A 16 -4.92 -24.57 -13.60
C SER A 16 -3.61 -24.57 -14.42
N THR A 17 -3.48 -23.72 -15.45
CA THR A 17 -2.26 -23.67 -16.29
C THR A 17 -1.25 -22.59 -15.89
N LEU A 18 -1.58 -21.70 -14.93
CA LEU A 18 -0.62 -20.71 -14.40
C LEU A 18 0.19 -21.22 -13.20
N LEU A 19 -0.09 -22.42 -12.67
CA LEU A 19 0.68 -23.01 -11.56
C LEU A 19 1.85 -23.90 -11.99
N LEU A 20 2.20 -23.92 -13.28
CA LEU A 20 3.30 -24.73 -13.82
C LEU A 20 4.36 -23.91 -14.57
N ALA A 21 4.72 -22.73 -14.05
CA ALA A 21 5.86 -21.94 -14.52
C ALA A 21 6.65 -21.26 -13.39
N CYS A 22 6.64 -21.86 -12.19
CA CYS A 22 7.61 -21.55 -11.15
C CYS A 22 8.14 -22.87 -10.57
N ASN A 23 8.86 -23.65 -11.37
CA ASN A 23 9.75 -24.68 -10.83
C ASN A 23 10.90 -25.00 -11.79
N LYS A 24 12.04 -24.36 -11.55
CA LYS A 24 13.36 -24.82 -12.01
C LYS A 24 14.30 -24.70 -10.83
N SER A 25 14.52 -25.82 -10.14
CA SER A 25 15.75 -26.13 -9.40
C SER A 25 16.38 -27.32 -10.15
N ASP A 26 17.65 -27.36 -10.54
CA ASP A 26 18.83 -27.35 -9.68
C ASP A 26 20.13 -27.14 -10.51
N SER A 27 21.15 -26.50 -9.93
CA SER A 27 22.55 -26.93 -10.05
C SER A 27 23.41 -26.32 -8.92
N PRO A 28 24.32 -27.09 -8.29
CA PRO A 28 25.16 -26.62 -7.20
C PRO A 28 26.50 -26.05 -7.72
N SER A 29 26.97 -24.96 -7.11
CA SER A 29 28.40 -24.68 -7.06
C SER A 29 28.75 -23.83 -5.84
N ALA A 30 29.76 -24.30 -5.13
CA ALA A 30 30.35 -23.68 -3.95
C ALA A 30 31.25 -22.50 -4.32
N GLY A 31 31.43 -21.58 -3.37
CA GLY A 31 32.64 -20.76 -3.27
C GLY A 31 32.40 -19.25 -3.26
N GLY A 32 32.59 -18.62 -2.09
CA GLY A 32 32.71 -17.16 -1.98
C GLY A 32 32.51 -16.63 -0.55
N ALA A 33 33.61 -16.41 0.15
CA ALA A 33 33.79 -15.99 1.54
C ALA A 33 33.21 -14.58 1.89
N PRO A 34 33.18 -14.19 3.19
CA PRO A 34 32.40 -13.07 3.72
C PRO A 34 33.13 -11.72 3.64
N GLY A 35 32.37 -10.66 3.35
CA GLY A 35 32.79 -9.25 3.50
C GLY A 35 31.55 -8.43 3.88
N ALA A 36 31.42 -8.07 5.16
CA ALA A 36 31.85 -6.78 5.71
C ALA A 36 30.79 -5.68 5.51
N THR A 37 30.06 -5.46 6.61
CA THR A 37 29.77 -4.15 7.21
C THR A 37 29.50 -2.97 6.27
N SER A 38 28.29 -2.43 6.37
CA SER A 38 28.13 -0.99 6.61
C SER A 38 26.87 -0.74 7.42
N SER A 39 27.12 -0.41 8.69
CA SER A 39 26.23 0.36 9.52
C SER A 39 25.93 1.67 8.79
N GLY A 40 24.64 1.93 8.58
CA GLY A 40 24.13 3.18 8.04
C GLY A 40 23.01 3.69 8.95
N ASN A 41 23.32 3.88 10.23
CA ASN A 41 22.56 4.76 11.12
C ASN A 41 22.63 6.17 10.53
N THR A 42 21.75 6.44 9.58
CA THR A 42 21.44 7.81 9.19
C THR A 42 20.42 8.29 10.22
N PRO A 43 20.65 9.42 10.90
CA PRO A 43 19.67 9.95 11.83
C PRO A 43 18.36 10.10 11.07
N THR A 44 17.31 9.49 11.61
CA THR A 44 15.92 9.78 11.27
C THR A 44 15.77 11.29 11.40
N SER A 45 15.91 11.98 10.28
CA SER A 45 15.51 13.35 10.17
C SER A 45 14.04 13.33 10.53
N VAL A 46 13.72 13.94 11.66
CA VAL A 46 12.41 14.56 11.89
C VAL A 46 12.26 15.66 10.85
N SER A 47 12.22 15.24 9.59
CA SER A 47 11.87 16.10 8.50
C SER A 47 10.38 16.26 8.62
N SER A 48 9.90 17.47 8.40
CA SER A 48 8.52 17.72 8.03
C SER A 48 8.19 17.06 6.67
N GLY A 49 8.64 15.82 6.41
CA GLY A 49 9.33 15.43 5.17
C GLY A 49 8.78 14.25 4.39
N ASP A 50 7.68 13.65 4.82
CA ASP A 50 6.97 12.68 3.97
C ASP A 50 5.68 13.28 3.42
N LYS A 51 5.69 14.60 3.14
CA LYS A 51 4.62 15.24 2.39
C LYS A 51 4.60 14.66 0.98
N ILE A 52 3.41 14.34 0.51
CA ILE A 52 3.14 13.87 -0.85
C ILE A 52 3.38 15.00 -1.85
N GLY A 53 3.32 16.25 -1.39
CA GLY A 53 3.40 17.42 -2.26
C GLY A 53 2.06 17.77 -2.90
N VAL A 54 0.98 17.16 -2.39
CA VAL A 54 -0.41 17.49 -2.70
C VAL A 54 -1.09 17.83 -1.37
N PRO A 55 -1.36 19.12 -1.10
CA PRO A 55 -1.78 19.57 0.23
C PRO A 55 -3.08 18.92 0.70
N GLU A 56 -4.02 18.66 -0.20
CA GLU A 56 -5.28 17.99 0.12
C GLU A 56 -5.06 16.55 0.61
N CYS A 57 -4.19 15.78 -0.06
CA CYS A 57 -3.84 14.42 0.34
C CYS A 57 -3.09 14.39 1.69
N ASP A 58 -2.18 15.34 1.86
CA ASP A 58 -1.37 15.47 3.07
C ASP A 58 -2.22 15.84 4.30
N GLU A 59 -3.21 16.73 4.13
CA GLU A 59 -4.15 17.10 5.19
C GLU A 59 -5.06 15.92 5.56
N TYR A 60 -5.62 15.23 4.57
CA TYR A 60 -6.45 14.04 4.79
C TYR A 60 -5.71 12.98 5.61
N LEU A 61 -4.51 12.58 5.18
CA LEU A 61 -3.76 11.53 5.88
C LEU A 61 -3.38 11.95 7.30
N ALA A 62 -3.10 13.23 7.54
CA ALA A 62 -2.81 13.75 8.87
C ALA A 62 -4.05 13.66 9.80
N LYS A 63 -5.23 14.07 9.31
CA LYS A 63 -6.48 13.97 10.07
C LYS A 63 -6.90 12.52 10.31
N LEU A 64 -6.77 11.67 9.29
CA LEU A 64 -7.02 10.25 9.38
C LEU A 64 -6.11 9.60 10.43
N GLU A 65 -4.79 9.84 10.36
CA GLU A 65 -3.82 9.34 11.33
C GLU A 65 -4.19 9.79 12.75
N THR A 66 -4.43 11.08 12.94
CA THR A 66 -4.75 11.63 14.26
C THR A 66 -6.01 11.03 14.85
N CYS A 67 -7.10 10.99 14.09
CA CYS A 67 -8.38 10.50 14.62
C CYS A 67 -8.36 8.99 14.83
N VAL A 68 -7.91 8.23 13.83
CA VAL A 68 -7.97 6.77 13.93
C VAL A 68 -7.01 6.27 15.01
N LEU A 69 -5.80 6.83 15.14
CA LEU A 69 -4.89 6.45 16.23
C LEU A 69 -5.43 6.80 17.62
N SER A 70 -6.25 7.84 17.77
CA SER A 70 -6.89 8.15 19.05
C SER A 70 -8.03 7.18 19.40
N LYS A 71 -8.56 6.45 18.41
CA LYS A 71 -9.69 5.52 18.56
C LYS A 71 -9.26 4.04 18.52
N LEU A 72 -8.11 3.74 17.93
CA LEU A 72 -7.55 2.39 17.85
C LEU A 72 -6.88 1.96 19.16
N LEU A 73 -6.94 0.65 19.41
CA LEU A 73 -6.16 -0.04 20.44
C LEU A 73 -4.66 -0.02 20.08
N ASP A 74 -3.77 0.07 21.07
CA ASP A 74 -2.32 0.17 20.84
C ASP A 74 -1.72 -0.94 19.97
N SER A 75 -2.24 -2.17 20.07
CA SER A 75 -1.84 -3.30 19.22
C SER A 75 -2.03 -3.03 17.72
N MET A 76 -3.03 -2.22 17.35
CA MET A 76 -3.35 -1.93 15.94
C MET A 76 -2.74 -0.63 15.42
N LYS A 77 -2.30 0.28 16.32
CA LYS A 77 -1.72 1.57 15.94
C LYS A 77 -0.51 1.41 15.05
N THR A 78 0.41 0.49 15.38
CA THR A 78 1.63 0.28 14.58
C THR A 78 1.29 -0.19 13.16
N ASN A 79 0.37 -1.14 13.01
CA ASN A 79 -0.04 -1.62 11.69
C ASN A 79 -0.71 -0.48 10.87
N PHE A 80 -1.54 0.33 11.52
CA PHE A 80 -2.17 1.48 10.90
C PHE A 80 -1.17 2.53 10.43
N LYS A 81 -0.19 2.90 11.27
CA LYS A 81 0.87 3.85 10.91
C LYS A 81 1.68 3.37 9.71
N ASN A 82 2.03 2.08 9.69
CA ASN A 82 2.73 1.47 8.55
C ASN A 82 1.88 1.54 7.27
N GLY A 83 0.57 1.32 7.36
CA GLY A 83 -0.36 1.48 6.24
C GLY A 83 -0.36 2.89 5.68
N ILE A 84 -0.46 3.91 6.54
CA ILE A 84 -0.40 5.32 6.14
C ILE A 84 0.94 5.67 5.49
N GLU A 85 2.05 5.16 6.04
CA GLU A 85 3.38 5.39 5.49
C GLU A 85 3.53 4.79 4.09
N MET A 86 3.03 3.56 3.87
CA MET A 86 2.99 2.93 2.55
C MET A 86 2.16 3.77 1.56
N SER A 87 1.00 4.28 1.96
CA SER A 87 0.20 5.18 1.11
C SER A 87 0.96 6.46 0.77
N ARG A 88 1.61 7.11 1.76
CA ARG A 88 2.45 8.30 1.50
C ARG A 88 3.58 8.00 0.53
N LYS A 89 4.24 6.85 0.64
CA LYS A 89 5.32 6.45 -0.27
C LYS A 89 4.80 6.28 -1.70
N ALA A 90 3.74 5.50 -1.89
CA ALA A 90 3.13 5.28 -3.21
C ALA A 90 2.63 6.59 -3.85
N TRP A 91 2.01 7.45 -3.04
CA TRP A 91 1.48 8.74 -3.51
C TRP A 91 2.59 9.73 -3.83
N ARG A 92 3.70 9.73 -3.07
CA ARG A 92 4.90 10.50 -3.41
C ARG A 92 5.52 10.06 -4.73
N GLU A 93 5.63 8.76 -4.96
CA GLU A 93 6.16 8.22 -6.22
C GLU A 93 5.31 8.72 -7.41
N MET A 94 3.98 8.70 -7.29
CA MET A 94 3.10 9.30 -8.31
C MET A 94 3.26 10.82 -8.43
N ALA A 95 3.41 11.53 -7.31
CA ALA A 95 3.58 12.98 -7.29
C ALA A 95 4.95 13.46 -7.83
N THR A 96 5.89 12.56 -8.10
CA THR A 96 7.13 12.93 -8.82
C THR A 96 6.84 13.43 -10.23
N ASP A 97 5.79 12.91 -10.86
CA ASP A 97 5.30 13.37 -12.14
C ASP A 97 4.17 14.40 -11.93
N PRO A 98 4.34 15.66 -12.36
CA PRO A 98 3.30 16.68 -12.24
C PRO A 98 2.00 16.33 -13.00
N ALA A 99 2.05 15.54 -14.07
CA ALA A 99 0.86 15.09 -14.80
C ALA A 99 -0.03 14.20 -13.91
N ASN A 100 0.59 13.38 -13.06
CA ASN A 100 -0.11 12.45 -12.18
C ASN A 100 -0.64 13.11 -10.90
N LYS A 101 -0.17 14.32 -10.55
CA LYS A 101 -0.68 15.04 -9.36
C LYS A 101 -2.17 15.35 -9.45
N ALA A 102 -2.69 15.66 -10.64
CA ALA A 102 -4.12 15.92 -10.83
C ALA A 102 -4.96 14.65 -10.60
N GLU A 103 -4.47 13.50 -11.06
CA GLU A 103 -5.08 12.20 -10.78
C GLU A 103 -5.00 11.85 -9.29
N LEU A 104 -3.86 12.13 -8.66
CA LEU A 104 -3.64 11.89 -7.24
C LEU A 104 -4.64 12.64 -6.35
N VAL A 105 -4.98 13.88 -6.71
CA VAL A 105 -6.05 14.63 -6.02
C VAL A 105 -7.38 13.88 -6.07
N GLN A 106 -7.75 13.30 -7.22
CA GLN A 106 -8.99 12.53 -7.34
C GLN A 106 -8.94 11.22 -6.55
N ILE A 107 -7.80 10.53 -6.58
CA ILE A 107 -7.57 9.32 -5.78
C ILE A 107 -7.69 9.64 -4.29
N CYS A 108 -7.07 10.72 -3.81
CA CYS A 108 -7.15 11.13 -2.42
C CYS A 108 -8.58 11.49 -2.00
N LYS A 109 -9.33 12.21 -2.83
CA LYS A 109 -10.75 12.50 -2.57
C LYS A 109 -11.57 11.23 -2.45
N SER A 110 -11.45 10.32 -3.42
CA SER A 110 -12.15 9.04 -3.39
C SER A 110 -11.79 8.22 -2.15
N THR A 111 -10.49 8.17 -1.80
CA THR A 111 -10.01 7.45 -0.62
C THR A 111 -10.51 8.10 0.66
N LYS A 112 -10.56 9.43 0.71
CA LYS A 112 -11.12 10.20 1.83
C LYS A 112 -12.58 9.90 2.06
N GLU A 113 -13.42 9.91 1.02
CA GLU A 113 -14.84 9.59 1.17
C GLU A 113 -15.05 8.13 1.64
N GLN A 114 -14.26 7.19 1.11
CA GLN A 114 -14.29 5.80 1.56
C GLN A 114 -13.87 5.65 3.03
N ALA A 115 -12.78 6.30 3.42
CA ALA A 115 -12.32 6.29 4.80
C ALA A 115 -13.33 6.99 5.72
N ARG A 116 -13.98 8.06 5.27
CA ARG A 116 -14.99 8.79 6.03
C ARG A 116 -16.12 7.84 6.37
N GLU A 117 -16.66 7.13 5.39
CA GLU A 117 -17.75 6.18 5.63
C GLU A 117 -17.30 5.01 6.53
N ALA A 118 -16.08 4.50 6.32
CA ALA A 118 -15.52 3.42 7.14
C ALA A 118 -15.29 3.83 8.60
N TYR A 119 -14.86 5.07 8.84
CA TYR A 119 -14.51 5.58 10.17
C TYR A 119 -15.56 6.49 10.81
N LYS A 120 -16.70 6.70 10.13
CA LYS A 120 -17.83 7.47 10.63
C LYS A 120 -18.31 6.99 11.99
N SER A 121 -18.36 5.67 12.17
CA SER A 121 -18.75 5.02 13.44
C SER A 121 -17.77 5.29 14.59
N TYR A 122 -16.52 5.63 14.29
CA TYR A 122 -15.51 6.03 15.29
C TYR A 122 -15.56 7.54 15.59
N GLY A 123 -16.42 8.30 14.89
CA GLY A 123 -16.54 9.75 15.01
C GLY A 123 -15.38 10.51 14.34
N CYS A 124 -14.72 9.89 13.37
CA CYS A 124 -13.67 10.56 12.61
C CYS A 124 -14.25 11.36 11.45
N ASP A 125 -13.83 12.63 11.34
CA ASP A 125 -14.17 13.51 10.23
C ASP A 125 -12.88 14.07 9.62
N PHE A 126 -12.78 13.98 8.31
CA PHE A 126 -11.63 14.44 7.52
C PHE A 126 -12.05 14.82 6.10
#